data_AF-A0A849TY58-F1
#
_entry.id   AF-A0A849TY58-F1
#
_cell.length_a   1.000
_cell.length_b   1.000
_cell.length_c   1.000
_cell.angle_alpha   90.00
_cell.angle_beta   90.00
_cell.angle_gamma   90.00
#
_symmetry.space_group_name_H-M   'P 1'
#
loop_
_entity.id
_entity.type
_entity.pdbx_description
1 polymer ?
#
loop_
_entity_poly.entity_id
_entity_poly.type
_entity_poly.pdbx_seq_one_letter_code
_entity_poly.pdbx_strand_id
1 'polypeptide(L)'
;MSSTFNNAVGPQVRAPQPKPGLVIPFLACASLVVGLQSATQYFASTFQYQAVLGEPLGSLYQPWAILEWAWRWAHDYPLQLRQAGGVGMIVAASGLLCLAIARTVQASRPRPNPFLHGSARWANREDLEAATLLPRSRTIMDWLNGTLRPSSDGVYVGGWLDRKGKLHYLRHSGPGRGE
;
A
#
# COMPACT_ATOMS: atom_id res chain seq x y z
N MET A 1 2.14 25.55 -14.11
CA MET A 1 1.94 24.26 -13.42
C MET A 1 1.75 23.19 -14.50
N SER A 2 2.78 22.40 -14.78
CA SER A 2 2.68 21.25 -15.68
C SER A 2 1.94 20.14 -14.94
N SER A 3 0.74 19.83 -15.41
CA SER A 3 -0.11 18.80 -14.85
C SER A 3 0.09 17.52 -15.66
N THR A 4 0.96 16.64 -15.17
CA THR A 4 1.13 15.29 -15.71
C THR A 4 -0.14 14.50 -15.39
N PHE A 5 -0.96 14.20 -16.41
CA PHE A 5 -2.20 13.46 -16.25
C PHE A 5 -2.04 12.03 -16.77
N ASN A 6 -2.43 11.06 -15.95
CA ASN A 6 -2.39 9.64 -16.29
C ASN A 6 -3.78 9.20 -16.78
N ASN A 7 -3.89 8.95 -18.10
CA ASN A 7 -5.13 8.60 -18.81
C ASN A 7 -5.42 7.09 -18.85
N ALA A 8 -4.78 6.27 -18.03
CA ALA A 8 -5.03 4.83 -18.01
C ALA A 8 -6.42 4.51 -17.38
N VAL A 9 -7.37 4.09 -18.21
CA VAL A 9 -8.65 3.48 -17.78
C VAL A 9 -8.61 1.97 -18.03
N GLY A 10 -8.97 1.17 -17.02
CA GLY A 10 -8.88 -0.30 -17.04
C GLY A 10 -7.75 -0.85 -16.14
N PRO A 11 -7.51 -2.18 -16.09
CA PRO A 11 -6.65 -2.86 -15.10
C PRO A 11 -5.17 -2.44 -15.10
N GLN A 12 -4.81 -1.47 -15.94
CA GLN A 12 -3.52 -0.83 -16.08
C GLN A 12 -3.15 0.11 -14.93
N VAL A 13 -4.08 0.42 -14.01
CA VAL A 13 -3.77 1.18 -12.77
C VAL A 13 -3.27 0.26 -11.65
N ARG A 14 -2.46 -0.77 -11.95
CA ARG A 14 -1.61 -1.38 -10.92
C ARG A 14 -0.47 -0.41 -10.66
N ALA A 15 -0.71 0.55 -9.77
CA ALA A 15 0.37 1.30 -9.14
C ALA A 15 1.48 0.32 -8.72
N PRO A 16 2.76 0.64 -8.95
CA PRO A 16 3.85 -0.26 -8.59
C PRO A 16 3.69 -0.65 -7.12
N GLN A 17 3.52 -1.95 -6.88
CA GLN A 17 3.39 -2.48 -5.52
C GLN A 17 4.64 -2.03 -4.75
N PRO A 18 4.50 -1.36 -3.59
CA PRO A 18 5.65 -0.99 -2.79
C PRO A 18 6.44 -2.27 -2.48
N LYS A 19 7.75 -2.25 -2.76
CA LYS A 19 8.63 -3.40 -2.52
C LYS A 19 8.42 -3.88 -1.07
N PRO A 20 8.30 -5.20 -0.82
CA PRO A 20 8.10 -5.71 0.52
C PRO A 20 9.28 -5.23 1.39
N GLY A 21 8.98 -4.40 2.38
CA GLY A 21 9.99 -3.87 3.29
C GLY A 21 10.57 -4.99 4.15
N LEU A 22 11.90 -5.06 4.25
CA LEU A 22 12.64 -6.03 5.06
C LEU A 22 12.49 -5.79 6.58
N VAL A 23 11.86 -4.67 6.96
CA VAL A 23 11.67 -4.27 8.36
C VAL A 23 10.94 -5.34 9.16
N ILE A 24 9.91 -5.96 8.59
CA ILE A 24 9.13 -6.94 9.34
C ILE A 24 9.81 -8.30 9.51
N PRO A 25 10.43 -8.94 8.50
CA PRO A 25 11.22 -10.15 8.76
C PRO A 25 12.35 -9.86 9.75
N PHE A 26 12.94 -8.65 9.72
CA PHE A 26 13.91 -8.23 10.73
C PHE A 26 13.32 -8.17 12.15
N LEU A 27 12.16 -7.53 12.33
CA LEU A 27 11.44 -7.50 13.63
C LEU A 27 11.04 -8.90 14.11
N ALA A 28 10.63 -9.78 13.20
CA ALA A 28 10.33 -11.16 13.53
C ALA A 28 11.59 -11.89 14.03
N CYS A 29 12.71 -11.80 13.32
CA CYS A 29 13.99 -12.35 13.79
C CYS A 29 14.40 -11.77 15.14
N ALA A 30 14.26 -10.46 15.34
CA ALA A 30 14.56 -9.81 16.62
C ALA A 30 13.70 -10.39 17.76
N SER A 31 12.41 -10.64 17.53
CA SER A 31 11.53 -11.24 18.55
C SER A 31 11.97 -12.65 18.96
N LEU A 32 12.48 -13.44 18.00
CA LEU A 32 13.02 -14.77 18.27
C LEU A 32 14.30 -14.69 19.11
N VAL A 33 15.20 -13.75 18.79
CA VAL A 33 16.43 -13.52 19.56
C VAL A 33 16.11 -13.09 20.98
N VAL A 34 15.12 -12.21 21.17
CA VAL A 34 14.67 -11.77 22.50
C VAL A 34 14.05 -12.93 23.30
N GLY A 35 13.27 -13.81 22.66
CA GLY A 35 12.77 -15.02 23.30
C GLY A 35 13.88 -15.96 23.75
N LEU A 36 14.89 -16.16 22.90
CA LEU A 36 16.05 -17.00 23.21
C LEU A 36 16.92 -16.39 24.32
N GLN A 37 17.09 -15.07 24.32
CA GLN A 37 17.75 -14.33 25.40
C GLN A 37 17.01 -14.51 26.72
N SER A 38 15.68 -14.42 26.69
CA SER A 38 14.84 -14.57 27.89
C SER A 38 14.95 -15.98 28.48
N ALA A 39 14.95 -17.01 27.64
CA ALA A 39 15.18 -18.40 28.07
C ALA A 39 16.56 -18.57 28.73
N THR A 40 17.60 -18.05 28.07
CA THR A 40 18.98 -18.12 28.59
C THR A 40 19.11 -17.42 29.94
N GLN A 41 18.54 -16.22 30.09
CA GLN A 41 18.59 -15.47 31.34
C GLN A 41 17.79 -16.14 32.46
N TYR A 42 16.63 -16.73 32.13
CA TYR A 42 15.84 -17.49 33.11
C TYR A 42 16.59 -18.74 33.61
N PHE A 43 17.27 -19.45 32.71
CA PHE A 43 18.09 -20.58 33.11
C PHE A 43 19.27 -20.13 33.97
N ALA A 44 19.99 -19.08 33.56
CA ALA A 44 21.10 -18.53 34.33
C ALA A 44 20.68 -18.08 35.74
N SER A 45 19.51 -17.43 35.87
CA SER A 45 19.00 -16.99 37.18
C SER A 45 18.59 -18.16 38.07
N THR A 46 18.03 -19.22 37.50
CA THR A 46 17.69 -20.46 38.23
C THR A 46 18.93 -21.09 38.86
N PHE A 47 20.08 -21.03 38.16
CA PHE A 47 21.36 -21.55 38.64
C PHE A 47 22.27 -20.48 39.27
N GLN A 48 21.74 -19.30 39.60
CA GLN A 48 22.47 -18.21 40.28
C GLN A 48 23.80 -17.81 39.59
N TYR A 49 23.83 -17.82 38.25
CA TYR A 49 25.00 -17.43 37.45
C TYR A 49 26.30 -18.19 37.83
N GLN A 50 26.19 -19.49 38.11
CA GLN A 50 27.34 -20.35 38.41
C GLN A 50 28.42 -20.31 37.32
N ALA A 51 29.69 -20.31 37.74
CA ALA A 51 30.86 -20.30 36.84
C ALA A 51 30.89 -21.48 35.84
N VAL A 52 30.21 -22.60 36.14
CA VAL A 52 30.09 -23.78 35.26
C VAL A 52 29.32 -23.48 33.97
N LEU A 53 28.48 -22.44 33.96
CA LEU A 53 27.72 -21.97 32.78
C LEU A 53 28.61 -21.24 31.75
N GLY A 54 29.83 -20.86 32.13
CA GLY A 54 30.77 -20.07 31.34
C GLY A 54 30.81 -18.60 31.79
N GLU A 55 31.78 -17.85 31.24
CA GLU A 55 31.91 -16.42 31.54
C GLU A 55 30.77 -15.62 30.86
N PRO A 56 29.97 -14.88 31.63
CA PRO A 56 29.02 -13.95 31.04
C PRO A 56 29.78 -12.81 30.34
N LEU A 57 29.28 -12.35 29.20
CA LEU A 57 29.76 -11.12 28.57
C LEU A 57 29.28 -9.93 29.43
N GLY A 58 30.13 -9.52 30.38
CA GLY A 58 29.83 -8.49 31.39
C GLY A 58 28.85 -8.98 32.46
N SER A 59 27.58 -9.14 32.10
CA SER A 59 26.50 -9.63 32.98
C SER A 59 25.40 -10.40 32.24
N LEU A 60 25.47 -10.49 30.91
CA LEU A 60 24.48 -11.19 30.09
C LEU A 60 25.13 -12.38 29.39
N TYR A 61 24.48 -13.53 29.46
CA TYR A 61 24.80 -14.67 28.62
C TYR A 61 24.31 -14.43 27.18
N GLN A 62 24.99 -15.08 26.24
CA GLN A 62 24.64 -15.06 24.81
C GLN A 62 23.27 -15.71 24.59
N PRO A 63 22.45 -15.21 23.66
CA PRO A 63 21.09 -15.71 23.50
C PRO A 63 21.06 -17.20 23.13
N TRP A 64 22.06 -17.72 22.42
CA TRP A 64 22.13 -19.15 22.05
C TRP A 64 22.71 -20.07 23.13
N ALA A 65 23.19 -19.54 24.27
CA ALA A 65 23.82 -20.37 25.30
C ALA A 65 22.86 -21.43 25.87
N ILE A 66 21.55 -21.15 25.91
CA ILE A 66 20.55 -22.14 26.28
C ILE A 66 20.56 -23.39 25.38
N LEU A 67 20.93 -23.27 24.10
CA LEU A 67 21.02 -24.40 23.17
C LEU A 67 22.25 -25.26 23.47
N GLU A 68 23.37 -24.64 23.82
CA GLU A 68 24.58 -25.34 24.25
C GLU A 68 24.34 -26.09 25.57
N TRP A 69 23.69 -25.43 26.53
CA TRP A 69 23.30 -26.04 27.81
C TRP A 69 22.27 -27.15 27.63
N ALA A 70 21.32 -26.98 26.71
CA ALA A 70 20.38 -28.05 26.36
C ALA A 70 21.13 -29.26 25.79
N TRP A 71 22.11 -29.06 24.91
CA TRP A 71 22.91 -30.16 24.39
C TRP A 71 23.73 -30.87 25.48
N ARG A 72 24.33 -30.09 26.39
CA ARG A 72 25.24 -30.62 27.41
C ARG A 72 24.54 -31.26 28.61
N TRP A 73 23.35 -30.77 28.97
CA TRP A 73 22.65 -31.14 30.21
C TRP A 73 21.17 -31.51 30.01
N ALA A 74 20.76 -31.84 28.78
CA ALA A 74 19.39 -32.30 28.49
C ALA A 74 18.94 -33.47 29.38
N HIS A 75 19.86 -34.37 29.74
CA HIS A 75 19.57 -35.54 30.56
C HIS A 75 19.56 -35.23 32.06
N ASP A 76 20.42 -34.33 32.53
CA ASP A 76 20.58 -34.05 33.96
C ASP A 76 19.50 -33.09 34.49
N TYR A 77 19.12 -32.08 33.69
CA TYR A 77 18.18 -31.02 34.12
C TYR A 77 17.02 -30.80 33.13
N PRO A 78 16.22 -31.84 32.82
CA PRO A 78 15.17 -31.75 31.80
C PRO A 78 14.03 -30.80 32.19
N LEU A 79 13.73 -30.66 33.49
CA LEU A 79 12.64 -29.81 33.95
C LEU A 79 13.00 -28.32 33.85
N GLN A 80 14.20 -27.95 34.30
CA GLN A 80 14.70 -26.57 34.29
C GLN A 80 14.87 -26.08 32.85
N LEU A 81 15.39 -26.94 31.96
CA LEU A 81 15.49 -26.63 30.53
C LEU A 81 14.11 -26.42 29.88
N ARG A 82 13.11 -27.26 30.21
CA ARG A 82 11.73 -27.07 29.71
C ARG A 82 11.09 -25.78 30.22
N GLN A 83 11.30 -25.44 31.48
CA GLN A 83 10.77 -24.19 32.05
C GLN A 83 11.41 -22.96 31.38
N ALA A 84 12.75 -22.95 31.27
CA ALA A 84 13.47 -21.88 30.58
C ALA A 84 13.05 -21.75 29.12
N GLY A 85 12.97 -22.87 28.39
CA GLY A 85 12.48 -22.90 27.01
C GLY A 85 11.03 -22.41 26.90
N GLY A 86 10.16 -22.80 27.83
CA GLY A 86 8.77 -22.35 27.90
C GLY A 86 8.65 -20.83 28.06
N VAL A 87 9.43 -20.23 28.97
CA VAL A 87 9.48 -18.77 29.14
C VAL A 87 9.92 -18.09 27.85
N GLY A 88 10.98 -18.59 27.21
CA GLY A 88 11.44 -18.04 25.93
C GLY A 88 10.39 -18.14 24.81
N MET A 89 9.68 -19.27 24.74
CA MET A 89 8.59 -19.46 23.78
C MET A 89 7.44 -18.48 24.01
N ILE A 90 7.04 -18.24 25.25
CA ILE A 90 5.97 -17.26 25.57
C ILE A 90 6.38 -15.84 25.15
N VAL A 91 7.62 -15.44 25.44
CA VAL A 91 8.15 -14.13 25.05
C VAL A 91 8.24 -13.99 23.52
N ALA A 92 8.74 -15.01 22.82
CA ALA A 92 8.79 -15.01 21.35
C ALA A 92 7.38 -14.96 20.74
N ALA A 93 6.46 -15.81 21.23
CA ALA A 93 5.09 -15.90 20.73
C ALA A 93 4.32 -14.59 20.95
N SER A 94 4.44 -13.98 22.14
CA SER A 94 3.83 -12.68 22.42
C SER A 94 4.41 -11.58 21.53
N GLY A 95 5.73 -11.54 21.31
CA GLY A 95 6.37 -10.60 20.39
C GLY A 95 5.87 -10.73 18.95
N LEU A 96 5.77 -11.96 18.45
CA LEU A 96 5.23 -12.25 17.11
C LEU A 96 3.73 -11.90 17.00
N LEU A 97 2.95 -12.17 18.04
CA LEU A 97 1.53 -11.82 18.08
C LEU A 97 1.33 -10.30 18.04
N CYS A 98 2.07 -9.54 18.85
CA CYS A 98 2.07 -8.08 18.81
C CYS A 98 2.45 -7.54 17.42
N LEU A 99 3.47 -8.14 16.79
CA LEU A 99 3.89 -7.78 15.44
C LEU A 99 2.80 -8.09 14.39
N ALA A 100 2.11 -9.22 14.52
CA ALA A 100 1.00 -9.60 13.67
C ALA A 100 -0.18 -8.63 13.79
N ILE A 101 -0.54 -8.23 15.02
CA ILE A 101 -1.59 -7.25 15.29
C ILE A 101 -1.19 -5.88 14.73
N ALA A 102 0.04 -5.42 14.97
CA ALA A 102 0.52 -4.15 14.42
C ALA A 102 0.51 -4.15 12.88
N ARG A 103 0.77 -5.31 12.27
CA ARG A 103 0.68 -5.56 10.82
C ARG A 103 -0.74 -5.47 10.30
N THR A 104 -1.70 -6.15 10.94
CA THR A 104 -3.10 -6.12 10.53
C THR A 104 -3.65 -4.70 10.63
N VAL A 105 -3.39 -4.01 11.74
CA VAL A 105 -3.79 -2.61 11.93
C VAL A 105 -3.20 -1.70 10.86
N GLN A 106 -1.91 -1.84 10.53
CA GLN A 106 -1.28 -1.07 9.45
C GLN A 106 -1.87 -1.38 8.07
N ALA A 107 -2.15 -2.65 7.79
CA ALA A 107 -2.74 -3.07 6.52
C ALA A 107 -4.21 -2.59 6.38
N SER A 108 -4.94 -2.53 7.49
CA SER A 108 -6.31 -2.03 7.56
C SER A 108 -6.42 -0.49 7.52
N ARG A 109 -5.31 0.25 7.54
CA ARG A 109 -5.35 1.71 7.41
C ARG A 109 -5.93 2.08 6.05
N PRO A 110 -7.01 2.89 6.00
CA PRO A 110 -7.59 3.36 4.75
C PRO A 110 -6.51 4.09 3.96
N ARG A 111 -6.08 3.50 2.84
CA ARG A 111 -5.30 4.24 1.86
C ARG A 111 -6.28 5.18 1.17
N PRO A 112 -6.07 6.50 1.18
CA PRO A 112 -6.89 7.41 0.39
C PRO A 112 -6.70 7.01 -1.06
N ASN A 113 -7.66 6.28 -1.61
CA ASN A 113 -7.69 5.92 -3.01
C ASN A 113 -8.35 7.11 -3.73
N PRO A 114 -7.58 7.94 -4.45
CA PRO A 114 -8.10 9.13 -5.11
C PRO A 114 -9.10 8.82 -6.23
N PHE A 115 -9.30 7.53 -6.55
CA PHE A 115 -10.27 7.05 -7.55
C PHE A 115 -11.52 6.40 -6.92
N LEU A 116 -11.75 6.54 -5.61
CA LEU A 116 -12.93 5.97 -4.92
C LEU A 116 -14.28 6.49 -5.44
N HIS A 117 -14.28 7.64 -6.14
CA HIS A 117 -15.47 8.23 -6.75
C HIS A 117 -15.60 7.91 -8.26
N GLY A 118 -14.86 6.92 -8.74
CA GLY A 118 -14.87 6.50 -10.13
C GLY A 118 -14.15 7.48 -11.04
N SER A 119 -13.96 7.08 -12.29
CA SER A 119 -13.42 7.89 -13.38
C SER A 119 -14.30 9.11 -13.76
N ALA A 120 -15.26 9.49 -12.90
CA ALA A 120 -16.14 10.63 -13.06
C ALA A 120 -15.35 11.94 -12.92
N ARG A 121 -14.57 12.27 -13.96
CA ARG A 121 -14.01 13.58 -14.18
C ARG A 121 -14.99 14.40 -15.01
N TRP A 122 -15.08 15.70 -14.73
CA TRP A 122 -15.75 16.62 -15.65
C TRP A 122 -15.09 16.52 -17.03
N ALA A 123 -15.91 16.48 -18.08
CA ALA A 123 -15.45 16.34 -19.46
C ALA A 123 -14.55 17.53 -19.83
N ASN A 124 -13.37 17.24 -20.37
CA ASN A 124 -12.46 18.24 -20.92
C ASN A 124 -12.87 18.59 -22.35
N ARG A 125 -12.31 19.68 -22.89
CA ARG A 125 -12.57 20.15 -24.26
C ARG A 125 -12.38 19.05 -25.31
N GLU A 126 -11.37 18.21 -25.14
CA GLU A 126 -11.08 17.06 -26.01
C GLU A 126 -12.20 16.01 -25.99
N ASP A 127 -12.77 15.72 -24.82
CA ASP A 127 -13.90 14.79 -24.69
C ASP A 127 -15.19 15.39 -25.28
N LEU A 128 -15.38 16.70 -25.14
CA LEU A 128 -16.51 17.45 -25.69
C LEU A 128 -16.46 17.52 -27.23
N GLU A 129 -15.26 17.64 -27.80
CA GLU A 129 -15.03 17.55 -29.25
C GLU A 129 -15.19 16.11 -29.77
N ALA A 130 -14.71 15.10 -29.03
CA ALA A 130 -14.90 13.69 -29.37
C ALA A 130 -16.39 13.28 -29.30
N ALA A 131 -17.15 13.84 -28.35
CA ALA A 131 -18.59 13.65 -28.25
C ALA A 131 -19.41 14.48 -29.26
N THR A 132 -18.76 15.23 -30.16
CA THR A 132 -19.40 16.10 -31.17
C THR A 132 -20.31 17.18 -30.57
N LEU A 133 -20.14 17.51 -29.28
CA LEU A 133 -20.97 18.49 -28.57
C LEU A 133 -20.52 19.93 -28.81
N LEU A 134 -19.30 20.12 -29.34
CA LEU A 134 -18.77 21.40 -29.78
C LEU A 134 -18.61 21.40 -31.31
N PRO A 135 -19.05 22.46 -32.01
CA PRO A 135 -18.81 22.59 -33.44
C PRO A 135 -17.30 22.62 -33.69
N ARG A 136 -16.83 21.75 -34.60
CA ARG A 136 -15.42 21.62 -34.99
C ARG A 136 -14.86 23.01 -35.35
N SER A 137 -13.72 23.37 -34.76
CA SER A 137 -13.05 24.63 -35.06
C SER A 137 -12.70 24.67 -36.55
N ARG A 138 -13.06 25.77 -37.24
CA ARG A 138 -12.79 25.97 -38.67
C ARG A 138 -11.31 25.77 -38.97
N THR A 139 -11.02 24.87 -39.90
CA THR A 139 -9.67 24.73 -40.47
C THR A 139 -9.52 25.71 -41.63
N ILE A 140 -8.30 26.18 -41.91
CA ILE A 140 -7.99 27.16 -42.96
C ILE A 140 -8.50 26.69 -44.35
N MET A 141 -8.52 25.37 -44.58
CA MET A 141 -9.06 24.75 -45.80
C MET A 141 -10.57 24.95 -45.98
N ASP A 142 -11.36 24.98 -44.90
CA ASP A 142 -12.81 25.27 -44.96
C ASP A 142 -13.09 26.73 -45.30
N TRP A 143 -12.19 27.64 -44.89
CA TRP A 143 -12.32 29.06 -45.20
C TRP A 143 -12.11 29.33 -46.69
N LEU A 144 -11.19 28.60 -47.34
CA LEU A 144 -10.95 28.70 -48.78
C LEU A 144 -12.09 28.10 -49.62
N ASN A 145 -12.79 27.09 -49.11
CA ASN A 145 -13.84 26.36 -49.85
C ASN A 145 -15.25 26.95 -49.72
N GLY A 146 -15.44 28.07 -49.01
CA GLY A 146 -16.72 28.80 -48.96
C GLY A 146 -17.88 28.04 -48.30
N THR A 147 -17.61 27.01 -47.48
CA THR A 147 -18.66 26.18 -46.87
C THR A 147 -19.49 26.98 -45.85
N LEU A 148 -20.80 27.06 -46.06
CA LEU A 148 -21.76 27.66 -45.13
C LEU A 148 -21.76 26.86 -43.82
N ARG A 149 -21.92 27.56 -42.68
CA ARG A 149 -22.03 26.92 -41.36
C ARG A 149 -23.03 25.76 -41.43
N PRO A 150 -22.69 24.52 -41.02
CA PRO A 150 -23.70 23.48 -40.90
C PRO A 150 -24.80 24.01 -39.97
N SER A 151 -26.03 24.00 -40.48
CA SER A 151 -27.20 24.51 -39.76
C SER A 151 -27.30 23.76 -38.44
N SER A 152 -27.29 24.53 -37.35
CA SER A 152 -27.13 24.04 -35.99
C SER A 152 -28.48 23.65 -35.41
N ASP A 153 -29.13 22.66 -36.03
CA ASP A 153 -30.39 22.11 -35.54
C ASP A 153 -30.09 20.99 -34.55
N GLY A 154 -30.16 21.33 -33.27
CA GLY A 154 -29.75 20.45 -32.18
C GLY A 154 -30.25 20.99 -30.85
N VAL A 155 -30.70 20.08 -29.99
CA VAL A 155 -31.27 20.39 -28.68
C VAL A 155 -30.15 20.86 -27.74
N TYR A 156 -30.40 21.91 -26.97
CA TYR A 156 -29.48 22.38 -25.95
C TYR A 156 -29.45 21.40 -24.78
N VAL A 157 -28.26 20.86 -24.50
CA VAL A 157 -28.07 19.84 -23.45
C VAL A 157 -27.25 20.36 -22.27
N GLY A 158 -26.59 21.52 -22.39
CA GLY A 158 -25.89 22.15 -21.28
C GLY A 158 -24.97 23.29 -21.69
N GLY A 159 -24.13 23.75 -20.75
CA GLY A 159 -23.12 24.78 -20.97
C GLY A 159 -21.80 24.40 -20.34
N TRP A 160 -20.71 24.56 -21.08
CA TRP A 160 -19.34 24.38 -20.65
C TRP A 160 -18.66 25.74 -20.48
N LEU A 161 -18.13 26.03 -19.30
CA LEU A 161 -17.40 27.28 -19.04
C LEU A 161 -15.91 27.04 -19.30
N ASP A 162 -15.35 27.77 -20.28
CA ASP A 162 -13.91 27.73 -20.54
C ASP A 162 -13.13 28.37 -19.38
N ARG A 163 -11.85 28.03 -19.24
CA ARG A 163 -10.92 28.54 -18.22
C ARG A 163 -10.77 30.07 -18.24
N LYS A 164 -11.18 30.70 -19.34
CA LYS A 164 -11.24 32.16 -19.56
C LYS A 164 -12.60 32.78 -19.20
N GLY A 165 -13.51 32.01 -18.60
CA GLY A 165 -14.85 32.46 -18.18
C GLY A 165 -15.87 32.57 -19.31
N LYS A 166 -15.57 32.04 -20.50
CA LYS A 166 -16.49 32.08 -21.64
C LYS A 166 -17.41 30.85 -21.62
N LEU A 167 -18.72 31.08 -21.59
CA LEU A 167 -19.72 30.01 -21.64
C LEU A 167 -19.92 29.52 -23.08
N HIS A 168 -19.67 28.24 -23.30
CA HIS A 168 -19.91 27.52 -24.54
C HIS A 168 -21.13 26.61 -24.35
N TYR A 169 -22.22 26.90 -25.07
CA TYR A 169 -23.39 26.04 -25.04
C TYR A 169 -23.11 24.74 -25.80
N LEU A 170 -23.38 23.62 -25.14
CA LEU A 170 -23.29 22.29 -25.70
C LEU A 170 -24.65 21.91 -26.30
N ARG A 171 -24.63 21.46 -27.55
CA ARG A 171 -25.85 21.04 -28.27
C ARG A 171 -25.67 19.62 -28.78
N HIS A 172 -26.73 18.84 -28.75
CA HIS A 172 -26.76 17.48 -29.26
C HIS A 172 -27.75 17.41 -30.42
N SER A 173 -27.27 17.00 -31.59
CA SER A 173 -28.13 16.63 -32.71
C SER A 173 -28.49 15.16 -32.53
N GLY A 174 -29.74 14.88 -32.11
CA GLY A 174 -30.26 13.52 -32.08
C GLY A 174 -30.27 12.91 -33.48
N PRO A 175 -30.31 11.57 -33.61
CA PRO A 175 -30.39 10.92 -34.91
C PRO A 175 -31.70 11.32 -35.59
N GLY A 176 -31.61 12.16 -36.62
CA GLY A 176 -32.75 12.54 -37.45
C GLY A 176 -33.30 11.29 -38.15
N ARG A 177 -34.56 10.94 -37.85
CA ARG A 177 -35.38 10.14 -38.75
C ARG A 177 -35.57 10.95 -40.02
N GLY A 178 -34.95 10.51 -41.12
CA GLY A 178 -35.34 10.92 -42.46
C GLY A 178 -36.42 9.95 -42.96
N GLU A 179 -37.60 10.50 -43.22
CA GLU A 179 -38.58 9.94 -44.15
C GLU A 179 -38.20 10.31 -45.58
#